data_AF-A0AAN6BWD1-F1
#
_entry.id   AF-A0AAN6BWD1-F1
#
_cell.length_a   1.000
_cell.length_b   1.000
_cell.length_c   1.000
_cell.angle_alpha   90.00
_cell.angle_beta   90.00
_cell.angle_gamma   90.00
#
_symmetry.space_group_name_H-M   'P 1'
#
loop_
_entity.id
_entity.type
_entity.pdbx_description
1 polymer ?
#
loop_
_entity_poly.entity_id
_entity_poly.type
_entity_poly.pdbx_seq_one_letter_code
_entity_poly.pdbx_strand_id
1 'polypeptide(L)'
;MSTLPDHFTITVDGKHVAKPEQKSEEMFQAEAGDEPAVFELKGDRLISGDFSLGRWIVEDMSSHPKPIMWRKNEEESRDLRPVTVTHSINGPEIRFHDSQGIAIHDGKLFAIMDQNKEESQSVEIRAVEE
;
A
#
# COMPACT_ATOMS: atom_id res chain seq x y z
N MET A 1 5.95 -10.51 -16.26
CA MET A 1 7.15 -10.11 -15.51
C MET A 1 6.78 -8.87 -14.73
N SER A 2 6.89 -8.90 -13.40
CA SER A 2 6.67 -7.70 -12.58
C SER A 2 7.72 -6.66 -12.94
N THR A 3 7.33 -5.39 -13.06
CA THR A 3 8.26 -4.27 -13.28
C THR A 3 8.78 -3.68 -11.97
N LEU A 4 8.30 -4.22 -10.84
CA LEU A 4 8.81 -3.86 -9.52
C LEU A 4 10.16 -4.55 -9.27
N PRO A 5 11.07 -3.91 -8.52
CA PRO A 5 12.21 -4.60 -7.94
C PRO A 5 11.77 -5.80 -7.08
N ASP A 6 12.65 -6.77 -6.86
CA ASP A 6 12.36 -7.91 -5.99
C ASP A 6 12.03 -7.46 -4.56
N HIS A 7 12.81 -6.50 -4.05
CA HIS A 7 12.58 -5.81 -2.79
C HIS A 7 12.59 -4.30 -2.99
N PHE A 8 11.59 -3.61 -2.45
CA PHE A 8 11.43 -2.17 -2.64
C PHE A 8 10.77 -1.47 -1.46
N THR A 9 10.93 -0.15 -1.40
CA THR A 9 10.18 0.72 -0.49
C THR A 9 9.17 1.56 -1.28
N ILE A 10 8.11 1.99 -0.61
CA ILE A 10 7.11 2.92 -1.16
C ILE A 10 7.20 4.22 -0.37
N THR A 11 7.26 5.34 -1.09
CA THR A 11 7.08 6.68 -0.50
C THR A 11 5.88 7.38 -1.12
N VAL A 12 5.19 8.18 -0.30
CA VAL A 12 4.08 9.03 -0.72
C VAL A 12 4.40 10.47 -0.29
N ASP A 13 4.52 11.38 -1.26
CA ASP A 13 5.07 12.74 -1.08
C ASP A 13 6.36 12.74 -0.25
N GLY A 14 7.26 11.82 -0.58
CA GLY A 14 8.57 11.65 0.08
C GLY A 14 8.53 11.03 1.49
N LYS A 15 7.36 10.71 2.03
CA LYS A 15 7.23 10.01 3.32
C LYS A 15 7.14 8.51 3.10
N HIS A 16 7.88 7.71 3.86
CA HIS A 16 7.83 6.26 3.75
C HIS A 16 6.51 5.71 4.28
N VAL A 17 5.99 4.68 3.61
CA VAL A 17 5.06 3.76 4.25
C VAL A 17 5.82 3.05 5.36
N ALA A 18 5.38 3.23 6.60
CA ALA A 18 6.07 2.70 7.77
C ALA A 18 6.03 1.18 7.78
N LYS A 19 7.10 0.58 8.30
CA LYS A 19 7.13 -0.83 8.68
C LYS A 19 5.94 -1.12 9.62
N PRO A 20 5.24 -2.26 9.46
CA PRO A 20 4.22 -2.66 10.42
C PRO A 20 4.90 -2.92 11.76
N GLU A 21 4.68 -2.04 12.74
CA GLU A 21 5.00 -2.33 14.13
C GLU A 21 4.19 -3.54 14.58
N GLN A 22 4.75 -4.37 15.47
CA GLN A 22 4.04 -5.50 16.05
C GLN A 22 2.94 -5.01 17.02
N LYS A 23 1.89 -4.39 16.47
CA LYS A 23 0.67 -4.10 17.21
C LYS A 23 0.03 -5.42 17.63
N SER A 24 -0.65 -5.45 18.77
CA SER A 24 -1.37 -6.63 19.25
C SER A 24 -2.55 -7.01 18.35
N GLU A 25 -2.98 -6.07 17.51
CA GLU A 25 -4.07 -6.22 16.56
C GLU A 25 -3.60 -6.97 15.31
N GLU A 26 -4.40 -7.92 14.82
CA GLU A 26 -4.10 -8.67 13.61
C GLU A 26 -4.26 -7.84 12.32
N MET A 27 -5.07 -6.78 12.38
CA MET A 27 -5.30 -5.88 11.26
C MET A 27 -5.41 -4.45 11.76
N PHE A 28 -4.63 -3.55 11.17
CA PHE A 28 -4.59 -2.13 11.55
C PHE A 28 -4.27 -1.26 10.34
N GLN A 29 -4.64 0.01 10.39
CA GLN A 29 -4.38 0.93 9.28
C GLN A 29 -2.87 1.19 9.16
N ALA A 30 -2.37 1.22 7.93
CA ALA A 30 -1.01 1.62 7.63
C ALA A 30 -0.80 3.11 7.84
N GLU A 31 0.42 3.45 8.22
CA GLU A 31 0.83 4.80 8.58
C GLU A 31 2.12 5.14 7.84
N ALA A 32 2.43 6.43 7.77
CA ALA A 32 3.73 6.91 7.34
C ALA A 32 4.67 7.01 8.55
N GLY A 33 5.97 6.80 8.34
CA GLY A 33 6.95 6.82 9.44
C GLY A 33 8.39 6.81 8.96
N ASP A 34 9.32 6.93 9.91
CA ASP A 34 10.75 7.04 9.63
C ASP A 34 11.39 5.70 9.25
N GLU A 35 10.87 4.58 9.77
CA GLU A 35 11.32 3.24 9.43
C GLU A 35 10.51 2.69 8.25
N PRO A 36 11.11 2.56 7.04
CA PRO A 36 10.37 2.10 5.87
C PRO A 36 10.01 0.61 5.94
N ALA A 37 8.81 0.26 5.51
CA ALA A 37 8.48 -1.10 5.12
C ALA A 37 9.25 -1.50 3.86
N VAL A 38 9.84 -2.69 3.87
CA VAL A 38 10.46 -3.31 2.70
C VAL A 38 9.49 -4.34 2.15
N PHE A 39 9.08 -4.14 0.90
CA PHE A 39 8.04 -4.91 0.24
C PHE A 39 8.61 -5.91 -0.76
N GLU A 40 7.96 -7.06 -0.85
CA GLU A 40 8.01 -8.00 -1.97
C GLU A 40 6.59 -8.14 -2.53
N LEU A 41 6.44 -8.26 -3.86
CA LEU A 41 5.15 -8.61 -4.47
C LEU A 41 5.08 -10.12 -4.71
N LYS A 42 4.27 -10.83 -3.92
CA LYS A 42 3.95 -12.25 -4.13
C LYS A 42 2.59 -12.40 -4.78
N GLY A 43 2.58 -12.73 -6.08
CA GLY A 43 1.35 -12.78 -6.86
C GLY A 43 0.69 -11.40 -6.94
N ASP A 44 -0.44 -11.24 -6.25
CA ASP A 44 -1.23 -10.01 -6.16
C ASP A 44 -1.27 -9.43 -4.74
N ARG A 45 -0.28 -9.79 -3.90
CA ARG A 45 -0.14 -9.37 -2.50
C ARG A 45 1.19 -8.65 -2.28
N LEU A 46 1.13 -7.49 -1.61
CA LEU A 46 2.30 -6.78 -1.11
C LEU A 46 2.63 -7.28 0.28
N ILE A 47 3.82 -7.85 0.44
CA ILE A 47 4.27 -8.50 1.67
C ILE A 47 5.44 -7.73 2.26
N SER A 48 5.44 -7.51 3.57
CA SER A 48 6.56 -6.97 4.34
C SER A 48 6.73 -7.79 5.61
N GLY A 49 7.66 -8.74 5.59
CA GLY A 49 7.82 -9.73 6.67
C GLY A 49 6.56 -10.59 6.82
N ASP A 50 6.00 -10.65 8.03
CA ASP A 50 4.80 -11.44 8.35
C ASP A 50 3.48 -10.72 8.01
N PHE A 51 3.53 -9.57 7.33
CA PHE A 51 2.36 -8.74 7.09
C PHE A 51 2.11 -8.52 5.60
N SER A 52 0.83 -8.53 5.23
CA SER A 52 0.34 -8.12 3.92
C SER A 52 -0.26 -6.72 3.98
N LEU A 53 -0.05 -5.92 2.94
CA LEU A 53 -0.65 -4.59 2.79
C LEU A 53 -1.72 -4.62 1.70
N GLY A 54 -2.89 -4.05 2.00
CA GLY A 54 -4.01 -4.03 1.06
C GLY A 54 -5.19 -3.22 1.55
N ARG A 55 -6.22 -3.09 0.71
CA ARG A 55 -7.52 -2.59 1.16
C ARG A 55 -8.35 -3.72 1.72
N TRP A 56 -9.05 -3.49 2.82
CA TRP A 56 -9.95 -4.49 3.40
C TRP A 56 -11.16 -4.73 2.49
N ILE A 57 -11.64 -5.99 2.40
CA ILE A 57 -12.82 -6.34 1.59
C ILE A 57 -14.13 -5.80 2.16
N VAL A 58 -14.18 -5.57 3.48
CA VAL A 58 -15.34 -5.00 4.18
C VAL A 58 -15.10 -3.50 4.37
N GLU A 59 -15.80 -2.68 3.61
CA GLU A 59 -15.70 -1.23 3.67
C GLU A 59 -17.08 -0.60 3.42
N ASP A 60 -17.26 0.67 3.81
CA ASP A 60 -18.47 1.39 3.45
C ASP A 60 -18.53 1.66 1.93
N MET A 61 -19.74 1.84 1.38
CA MET A 61 -19.97 2.02 -0.05
C MET A 61 -19.78 3.47 -0.54
N SER A 62 -19.22 4.37 0.27
CA SER A 62 -18.98 5.76 -0.15
C SER A 62 -17.78 5.88 -1.10
N SER A 63 -17.68 7.01 -1.81
CA SER A 63 -16.51 7.37 -2.61
C SER A 63 -15.39 8.01 -1.80
N HIS A 64 -15.48 8.03 -0.47
CA HIS A 64 -14.41 8.57 0.37
C HIS A 64 -13.14 7.71 0.27
N PRO A 65 -11.96 8.30 0.52
CA PRO A 65 -10.72 7.55 0.65
C PRO A 65 -10.86 6.35 1.59
N LYS A 66 -10.32 5.21 1.18
CA LYS A 66 -10.43 3.94 1.93
C LYS A 66 -9.15 3.66 2.68
N PRO A 67 -9.21 3.23 3.95
CA PRO A 67 -8.01 2.95 4.71
C PRO A 67 -7.25 1.79 4.05
N ILE A 68 -5.94 1.95 3.92
CA ILE A 68 -5.04 0.86 3.54
C ILE A 68 -4.58 0.18 4.83
N MET A 69 -4.72 -1.13 4.89
CA MET A 69 -4.56 -1.93 6.10
C MET A 69 -3.34 -2.84 5.99
N TRP A 70 -2.62 -2.95 7.09
CA TRP A 70 -1.78 -4.10 7.39
C TRP A 70 -2.64 -5.25 7.89
N ARG A 71 -2.37 -6.47 7.44
CA ARG A 71 -2.91 -7.73 7.98
C ARG A 71 -1.75 -8.67 8.29
N LYS A 72 -1.67 -9.16 9.52
CA LYS A 72 -0.71 -10.18 9.91
C LYS A 72 -1.07 -11.52 9.26
N ASN A 73 -0.07 -12.31 8.91
CA ASN A 73 -0.16 -13.64 8.30
C ASN A 73 -0.63 -13.64 6.83
N GLU A 74 0.24 -14.10 5.92
CA GLU A 74 -0.03 -14.15 4.48
C GLU A 74 -1.23 -15.04 4.14
N GLU A 75 -1.42 -16.17 4.84
CA GLU A 75 -2.54 -17.11 4.60
C GLU A 75 -3.91 -16.50 4.93
N GLU A 76 -3.93 -15.51 5.82
CA GLU A 76 -5.13 -14.78 6.25
C GLU A 76 -5.36 -13.50 5.45
N SER A 77 -4.49 -13.16 4.50
CA SER A 77 -4.62 -11.98 3.64
C SER A 77 -5.74 -12.06 2.59
N ARG A 78 -6.60 -13.07 2.67
CA ARG A 78 -7.81 -13.21 1.84
C ARG A 78 -8.83 -12.11 2.09
N ASP A 79 -8.77 -11.50 3.28
CA ASP A 79 -9.59 -10.36 3.65
C ASP A 79 -9.08 -9.04 3.04
N LEU A 80 -7.89 -9.06 2.41
CA LEU A 80 -7.38 -7.94 1.64
C LEU A 80 -7.69 -8.11 0.16
N ARG A 81 -8.16 -7.03 -0.48
CA ARG A 81 -8.34 -6.96 -1.92
C ARG A 81 -6.97 -7.03 -2.62
N PRO A 82 -6.89 -7.73 -3.77
CA PRO A 82 -5.70 -7.75 -4.61
C PRO A 82 -5.16 -6.37 -4.98
N VAL A 83 -3.84 -6.26 -5.06
CA VAL A 83 -3.20 -5.11 -5.72
C VAL A 83 -2.97 -5.41 -7.20
N THR A 84 -2.92 -4.36 -8.01
CA THR A 84 -2.51 -4.46 -9.41
C THR A 84 -1.28 -3.59 -9.63
N VAL A 85 -0.31 -4.12 -10.39
CA VAL A 85 0.85 -3.33 -10.83
C VAL A 85 0.62 -2.90 -12.27
N THR A 86 0.67 -1.59 -12.51
CA THR A 86 0.63 -0.99 -13.83
C THR A 86 1.94 -0.30 -14.14
N HIS A 87 2.21 -0.06 -15.43
CA HIS A 87 3.36 0.72 -15.86
C HIS A 87 2.88 2.01 -16.50
N SER A 88 3.36 3.15 -16.00
CA SER A 88 3.12 4.46 -16.59
C SER A 88 4.43 5.04 -17.11
N ILE A 89 4.37 6.21 -17.74
CA ILE A 89 5.57 6.93 -18.19
C ILE A 89 6.51 7.31 -17.02
N ASN A 90 5.98 7.31 -15.79
CA ASN A 90 6.72 7.68 -14.58
C ASN A 90 7.27 6.46 -13.83
N GLY A 91 7.10 5.25 -14.37
CA GLY A 91 7.57 4.01 -13.76
C GLY A 91 6.44 3.07 -13.30
N PRO A 92 6.75 2.08 -12.45
CA PRO A 92 5.74 1.18 -11.93
C PRO A 92 4.83 1.88 -10.93
N GLU A 93 3.53 1.58 -11.02
CA GLU A 93 2.50 2.07 -10.10
C GLU A 93 1.78 0.88 -9.47
N ILE A 94 1.55 0.98 -8.16
CA ILE A 94 0.78 0.00 -7.40
C ILE A 94 -0.62 0.58 -7.17
N ARG A 95 -1.63 -0.19 -7.57
CA ARG A 95 -3.04 0.15 -7.38
C ARG A 95 -3.68 -0.75 -6.34
N PHE A 96 -4.38 -0.14 -5.39
CA PHE A 96 -5.12 -0.84 -4.35
C PHE A 96 -6.57 -1.05 -4.81
N HIS A 97 -6.83 -2.22 -5.42
CA HIS A 97 -8.10 -2.55 -6.07
C HIS A 97 -8.48 -1.55 -7.19
N ASP A 98 -9.59 -0.85 -7.04
CA ASP A 98 -10.12 0.16 -7.98
C ASP A 98 -9.70 1.60 -7.64
N SER A 99 -8.74 1.77 -6.73
CA SER A 99 -8.23 3.11 -6.36
C SER A 99 -7.53 3.81 -7.52
N GLN A 100 -7.55 5.14 -7.51
CA GLN A 100 -6.84 5.98 -8.49
C GLN A 100 -5.44 6.38 -8.01
N GLY A 101 -5.19 6.28 -6.70
CA GLY A 101 -3.92 6.62 -6.10
C GLY A 101 -3.87 6.28 -4.62
N ILE A 102 -2.86 6.81 -3.94
CA ILE A 102 -2.63 6.67 -2.51
C ILE A 102 -2.32 8.06 -1.95
N ALA A 103 -2.77 8.32 -0.72
CA ALA A 103 -2.44 9.52 0.02
C ALA A 103 -2.18 9.22 1.51
N ILE A 104 -1.51 10.14 2.16
CA ILE A 104 -1.31 10.22 3.60
C ILE A 104 -2.12 11.40 4.13
N HIS A 105 -3.11 11.10 4.98
CA HIS A 105 -3.85 12.09 5.75
C HIS A 105 -3.66 11.82 7.24
N ASP A 106 -3.26 12.84 7.99
CA ASP A 106 -2.97 12.74 9.43
C ASP A 106 -2.03 11.56 9.77
N GLY A 107 -1.01 11.35 8.94
CA GLY A 107 -0.03 10.27 9.08
C GLY A 107 -0.53 8.88 8.67
N LYS A 108 -1.81 8.74 8.29
CA LYS A 108 -2.42 7.46 7.92
C LYS A 108 -2.55 7.31 6.42
N LEU A 109 -2.39 6.08 5.94
CA LEU A 109 -2.41 5.75 4.51
C LEU A 109 -3.83 5.44 4.04
N PHE A 110 -4.21 6.04 2.92
CA PHE A 110 -5.52 5.88 2.29
C PHE A 110 -5.38 5.62 0.78
N ALA A 111 -6.26 4.79 0.26
CA ALA A 111 -6.48 4.62 -1.16
C ALA A 111 -7.51 5.65 -1.64
N ILE A 112 -7.14 6.46 -2.62
CA ILE A 112 -8.00 7.49 -3.18
C ILE A 112 -8.95 6.87 -4.20
N MET A 113 -10.26 7.06 -4.01
CA MET A 113 -11.30 6.45 -4.85
C MET A 113 -11.74 7.36 -6.01
N ASP A 114 -11.75 8.67 -5.79
CA ASP A 114 -12.24 9.66 -6.76
C ASP A 114 -11.16 10.03 -7.80
N GLN A 115 -11.60 10.41 -8.99
CA GLN A 115 -10.77 10.90 -10.09
C GLN A 115 -10.35 12.36 -9.92
N ASN A 116 -10.89 13.06 -8.91
CA ASN A 116 -10.45 14.41 -8.59
C ASN A 116 -9.03 14.36 -8.02
N LYS A 117 -8.07 14.69 -8.87
CA LYS A 117 -6.62 14.65 -8.61
C LYS A 117 -6.15 15.51 -7.43
N GLU A 118 -7.01 16.31 -6.82
CA GLU A 118 -6.65 17.19 -5.71
C GLU A 118 -6.16 16.43 -4.47
N GLU A 119 -6.57 15.16 -4.31
CA GLU A 119 -6.15 14.32 -3.19
C GLU A 119 -5.03 13.33 -3.53
N SER A 120 -4.66 13.19 -4.81
CA SER A 120 -3.64 12.22 -5.21
C SER A 120 -2.24 12.77 -4.97
N GLN A 121 -1.46 12.04 -4.17
CA GLN A 121 -0.09 12.39 -3.84
C GLN A 121 0.91 11.66 -4.75
N SER A 122 2.11 12.21 -4.85
CA SER A 122 3.19 11.59 -5.62
C SER A 122 3.63 10.28 -4.95
N VAL A 123 3.77 9.21 -5.73
CA VAL A 123 4.19 7.90 -5.23
C VAL A 123 5.49 7.51 -5.91
N GLU A 124 6.50 7.15 -5.14
CA GLU A 124 7.75 6.61 -5.67
C GLU A 124 8.03 5.22 -5.11
N ILE A 125 8.49 4.35 -5.99
CA ILE A 125 8.94 2.99 -5.68
C ILE A 125 10.45 2.94 -5.91
N ARG A 126 11.19 2.54 -4.87
CA ARG A 126 12.65 2.48 -4.92
C ARG A 126 13.14 1.09 -4.53
N ALA A 127 14.03 0.52 -5.34
CA ALA A 127 14.70 -0.73 -5.00
C ALA A 127 15.50 -0.57 -3.70
N VAL A 128 15.56 -1.63 -2.90
CA VAL A 128 16.48 -1.73 -1.78
C VAL A 128 17.69 -2.50 -2.26
N GLU A 129 18.87 -1.87 -2.22
CA GLU A 129 20.13 -2.56 -2.48
C GLU A 129 20.54 -3.35 -1.22
N GLU A 130 20.92 -4.62 -1.38
CA GLU A 130 21.46 -5.47 -0.30
C GLU A 130 22.88 -5.07 0.12
#